data_AF-A0A7D5R7B3-F1
#
_entry.id   AF-A0A7D5R7B3-F1
#
_cell.length_a   1.000
_cell.length_b   1.000
_cell.length_c   1.000
_cell.angle_alpha   90.00
_cell.angle_beta   90.00
_cell.angle_gamma   90.00
#
_symmetry.space_group_name_H-M   'P 1'
#
loop_
_entity.id
_entity.type
_entity.pdbx_description
1 polymer ?
#
loop_
_entity_poly.entity_id
_entity_poly.type
_entity_poly.pdbx_seq_one_letter_code
_entity_poly.pdbx_strand_id
1 'polypeptide(L)'
;MDKTKWKSIMLPKELIDQLEKFSESNVSRNLGFTNKSQMAAYAVRDFLKHYSSFMAYLELMDVESDFVILMDYKIGTTVKVKDKNGKLTCSKHKDQCEHMDFVSMIPRVQNLVK
;
A
#
# COMPACT_ATOMS: atom_id res chain seq x y z
N MET A 1 -11.15 28.64 -10.11
CA MET A 1 -10.70 27.26 -9.78
C MET A 1 -11.46 26.29 -10.65
N ASP A 2 -10.74 25.51 -11.45
CA ASP A 2 -11.33 24.54 -12.38
C ASP A 2 -11.90 23.34 -11.60
N LYS A 3 -13.24 23.20 -11.60
CA LYS A 3 -13.94 22.14 -10.86
C LYS A 3 -13.72 20.75 -11.47
N THR A 4 -13.22 20.65 -12.70
CA THR A 4 -12.93 19.38 -13.38
C THR A 4 -11.71 18.63 -12.82
N LYS A 5 -10.87 19.30 -12.02
CA LYS A 5 -9.66 18.71 -11.42
C LYS A 5 -9.89 18.09 -10.03
N TRP A 6 -11.11 18.16 -9.49
CA TRP A 6 -11.43 17.60 -8.19
C TRP A 6 -11.99 16.19 -8.37
N LYS A 7 -11.26 15.19 -7.85
CA LYS A 7 -11.77 13.83 -7.70
C LYS A 7 -12.20 13.62 -6.26
N SER A 8 -13.42 13.14 -6.08
CA SER A 8 -13.91 12.73 -4.77
C SER A 8 -13.48 11.29 -4.53
N ILE A 9 -13.03 10.99 -3.30
CA ILE A 9 -12.69 9.65 -2.85
C ILE A 9 -13.57 9.29 -1.66
N MET A 10 -13.99 8.03 -1.57
CA MET A 10 -14.66 7.51 -0.38
C MET A 10 -13.62 6.86 0.53
N LEU A 11 -13.62 7.25 1.80
CA LEU A 11 -12.77 6.69 2.84
C LEU A 11 -13.63 6.17 3.99
N PRO A 12 -13.20 5.12 4.71
CA PRO A 12 -13.85 4.71 5.95
C PRO A 12 -13.94 5.86 6.94
N LYS A 13 -15.04 5.94 7.70
CA LYS A 13 -15.29 7.04 8.64
C LYS A 13 -14.20 7.14 9.70
N GLU A 14 -13.74 6.00 10.21
CA GLU A 14 -12.69 5.93 11.23
C GLU A 14 -11.38 6.56 10.73
N LEU A 15 -11.06 6.35 9.44
CA LEU A 15 -9.88 6.94 8.82
C LEU A 15 -10.04 8.46 8.64
N ILE A 16 -11.25 8.91 8.30
CA ILE A 16 -11.56 10.35 8.24
C ILE A 16 -11.33 10.95 9.63
N ASP A 17 -11.93 10.40 10.69
CA ASP A 17 -11.80 10.91 12.06
C ASP A 17 -10.34 10.97 12.52
N GLN A 18 -9.52 9.98 12.15
CA GLN A 18 -8.08 9.98 12.42
C GLN A 18 -7.32 11.07 11.65
N LEU A 19 -7.64 11.27 10.36
CA LEU A 19 -7.06 12.34 9.54
C LEU A 19 -7.42 13.71 10.09
N GLU A 20 -8.65 13.90 10.60
CA GLU A 20 -9.07 15.14 11.23
C GLU A 20 -8.25 15.42 12.50
N LYS A 21 -8.17 14.46 13.41
CA LYS A 21 -7.35 14.58 14.63
C LYS A 21 -5.89 14.86 14.32
N PHE A 22 -5.32 14.17 13.33
CA PHE A 22 -3.94 14.41 12.92
C PHE A 22 -3.77 15.82 12.33
N SER A 23 -4.71 16.27 11.50
CA SER A 23 -4.65 17.60 10.86
C SER A 23 -4.60 18.76 11.85
N GLU A 24 -5.21 18.57 13.02
CA GLU A 24 -5.26 19.56 14.10
C GLU A 24 -4.03 19.51 15.02
N SER A 25 -3.22 18.46 14.92
CA SER A 25 -2.05 18.25 15.79
C SER A 25 -0.87 19.17 15.44
N ASN A 26 -0.01 19.41 16.45
CA ASN A 26 1.26 20.12 16.24
C ASN A 26 2.21 19.36 15.30
N VAL A 27 2.10 18.03 15.25
CA VAL A 27 2.90 17.19 14.35
C VAL A 27 2.61 17.51 12.89
N SER A 28 1.32 17.59 12.51
CA SER A 28 0.89 17.96 11.16
C SER A 28 1.44 19.33 10.74
N ARG A 29 1.38 20.31 11.65
CA ARG A 29 1.92 21.66 11.41
C ARG A 29 3.43 21.66 11.22
N ASN A 30 4.16 20.91 12.04
CA ASN A 30 5.62 20.78 11.93
C ASN A 30 6.06 20.10 10.63
N LEU A 31 5.22 19.24 10.05
CA LEU A 31 5.43 18.64 8.74
C LEU A 31 5.04 19.58 7.58
N GLY A 32 4.55 20.78 7.87
CA GLY A 32 4.22 21.80 6.88
C GLY A 32 2.85 21.61 6.20
N PHE A 33 1.99 20.74 6.74
CA PHE A 33 0.65 20.55 6.17
C PHE A 33 -0.30 21.66 6.60
N THR A 34 -0.92 22.31 5.62
CA THR A 34 -1.88 23.42 5.86
C THR A 34 -3.34 23.00 5.76
N ASN A 35 -3.64 21.85 5.13
CA ASN A 35 -5.00 21.33 5.00
C ASN A 35 -5.03 19.81 4.72
N LYS A 36 -6.21 19.21 4.92
CA LYS A 36 -6.49 17.77 4.71
C LYS A 36 -6.11 17.28 3.31
N SER A 37 -6.37 18.09 2.28
CA SER A 37 -6.06 17.73 0.89
C SER A 37 -4.55 17.63 0.64
N GLN A 38 -3.74 18.47 1.28
CA GLN A 38 -2.28 18.38 1.20
C GLN A 38 -1.74 17.11 1.85
N MET A 39 -2.30 16.71 3.00
CA MET A 39 -1.94 15.43 3.64
C MET A 39 -2.33 14.24 2.78
N ALA A 40 -3.56 14.23 2.25
CA ALA A 40 -4.00 13.17 1.35
C ALA A 40 -3.10 13.09 0.10
N ALA A 41 -2.76 14.22 -0.51
CA ALA A 41 -1.86 14.27 -1.65
C ALA A 41 -0.45 13.78 -1.30
N TYR A 42 0.06 14.11 -0.12
CA TYR A 42 1.35 13.61 0.36
C TYR A 42 1.31 12.10 0.55
N ALA A 43 0.30 11.57 1.25
CA ALA A 43 0.15 10.13 1.47
C ALA A 43 0.03 9.36 0.16
N VAL A 44 -0.72 9.87 -0.82
CA VAL A 44 -0.82 9.25 -2.15
C VAL A 44 0.52 9.31 -2.88
N ARG A 45 1.25 10.42 -2.84
CA ARG A 45 2.58 10.51 -3.48
C ARG A 45 3.59 9.60 -2.81
N ASP A 46 3.56 9.53 -1.49
CA ASP A 46 4.45 8.67 -0.72
C ASP A 46 4.17 7.20 -1.01
N PHE A 47 2.89 6.82 -1.04
CA PHE A 47 2.45 5.51 -1.53
C PHE A 47 2.94 5.27 -2.96
N LEU A 48 2.68 6.17 -3.92
CA LEU A 48 3.16 5.97 -5.29
C LEU A 48 4.69 5.90 -5.37
N LYS A 49 5.43 6.68 -4.57
CA LYS A 49 6.89 6.64 -4.56
C LYS A 49 7.42 5.28 -4.09
N HIS A 50 6.85 4.72 -3.03
CA HIS A 50 7.27 3.43 -2.49
C HIS A 50 6.81 2.24 -3.35
N TYR A 51 5.68 2.37 -4.07
CA TYR A 51 5.06 1.26 -4.79
C TYR A 51 5.26 1.29 -6.31
N SER A 52 5.59 2.45 -6.88
CA SER A 52 5.70 2.64 -8.35
C SER A 52 6.71 1.71 -9.02
N SER A 53 7.80 1.36 -8.33
CA SER A 53 8.80 0.43 -8.86
C SER A 53 8.22 -0.95 -9.12
N PHE A 54 7.28 -1.42 -8.30
CA PHE A 54 6.65 -2.74 -8.43
C PHE A 54 5.40 -2.68 -9.30
N MET A 55 4.59 -1.62 -9.21
CA MET A 55 3.32 -1.49 -9.95
C MET A 55 3.48 -1.52 -11.48
N ALA A 56 4.69 -1.33 -11.99
CA ALA A 56 4.95 -1.46 -13.42
C ALA A 56 4.82 -2.90 -13.93
N TYR A 57 4.97 -3.92 -13.06
CA TYR A 57 4.99 -5.33 -13.49
C TYR A 57 4.44 -6.32 -12.46
N LEU A 58 4.17 -5.92 -11.22
CA LEU A 58 3.49 -6.74 -10.22
C LEU A 58 2.07 -6.24 -10.00
N GLU A 59 1.11 -7.15 -10.10
CA GLU A 59 -0.29 -6.89 -9.80
C GLU A 59 -0.78 -7.85 -8.71
N LEU A 60 -1.43 -7.29 -7.68
CA LEU A 60 -2.08 -8.07 -6.65
C LEU A 60 -3.38 -8.66 -7.21
N MET A 61 -3.45 -9.98 -7.34
CA MET A 61 -4.62 -10.68 -7.86
C MET A 61 -5.56 -11.08 -6.73
N ASP A 62 -5.03 -11.63 -5.64
CA ASP A 62 -5.84 -12.14 -4.54
C ASP A 62 -5.08 -12.19 -3.20
N VAL A 63 -5.83 -12.14 -2.10
CA VAL A 63 -5.32 -12.24 -0.73
C VAL A 63 -6.20 -13.21 0.06
N GLU A 64 -5.61 -14.36 0.35
CA GLU A 64 -6.18 -15.43 1.17
C GLU A 64 -5.55 -15.43 2.57
N SER A 65 -6.10 -16.26 3.47
CA SER A 65 -5.69 -16.26 4.89
C SER A 65 -4.22 -16.64 5.11
N ASP A 66 -3.63 -17.46 4.24
CA ASP A 66 -2.27 -17.99 4.37
C ASP A 66 -1.35 -17.63 3.19
N PHE A 67 -1.89 -16.98 2.15
CA PHE A 67 -1.12 -16.61 0.98
C PHE A 67 -1.68 -15.44 0.19
N VAL A 68 -0.82 -14.87 -0.63
CA VAL A 68 -1.11 -13.82 -1.59
C VAL A 68 -0.78 -14.32 -2.99
N ILE A 69 -1.66 -14.04 -3.95
CA ILE A 69 -1.43 -14.31 -5.36
C ILE A 69 -1.09 -13.00 -6.05
N LEU A 70 0.07 -12.99 -6.70
CA LEU A 70 0.53 -11.91 -7.56
C LEU A 70 0.54 -12.38 -9.01
N MET A 71 0.27 -11.47 -9.94
CA MET A 71 0.68 -11.61 -11.33
C MET A 71 2.01 -10.87 -11.51
N ASP A 72 3.03 -11.56 -12.02
CA ASP A 72 4.30 -10.94 -12.42
C ASP A 72 4.42 -10.94 -13.94
N TYR A 73 4.26 -9.74 -14.51
CA TYR A 73 4.34 -9.49 -15.95
C TYR A 73 5.77 -9.57 -16.49
N LYS A 74 6.83 -9.50 -15.67
CA LYS A 74 8.20 -9.73 -16.13
C LYS A 74 8.43 -11.19 -16.53
N ILE A 75 7.89 -12.12 -15.75
CA ILE A 75 8.03 -13.57 -15.98
C ILE A 75 6.77 -14.19 -16.60
N GLY A 76 5.72 -13.39 -16.82
CA GLY A 76 4.49 -13.79 -17.50
C GLY A 76 3.68 -14.86 -16.76
N THR A 77 3.75 -14.90 -15.43
CA THR A 77 3.06 -15.94 -14.65
C THR A 77 2.67 -15.47 -13.26
N THR A 78 1.80 -16.23 -12.61
CA THR A 78 1.41 -15.97 -11.22
C THR A 78 2.44 -16.49 -10.23
N VAL A 79 2.58 -15.74 -9.15
CA VAL A 79 3.48 -16.05 -8.04
C VAL A 79 2.68 -16.09 -6.75
N LYS A 80 2.89 -17.15 -5.98
CA LYS A 80 2.25 -17.35 -4.69
C LYS A 80 3.24 -17.00 -3.58
N VAL A 81 2.92 -15.99 -2.79
CA VAL A 81 3.68 -15.65 -1.59
C VAL A 81 2.91 -16.14 -0.38
N LYS A 82 3.50 -17.05 0.40
CA LYS A 82 2.87 -17.63 1.58
C LYS A 82 3.48 -17.06 2.84
N ASP A 83 2.66 -16.82 3.84
CA ASP A 83 3.17 -16.63 5.20
C ASP A 83 3.32 -17.99 5.88
N LYS A 84 4.49 -18.25 6.45
CA LYS A 84 4.77 -19.41 7.30
C LYS A 84 5.37 -18.91 8.61
N ASN A 85 4.54 -18.80 9.64
CA ASN A 85 4.94 -18.40 10.99
C ASN A 85 5.62 -17.02 11.05
N GLY A 86 5.04 -16.01 10.40
CA GLY A 86 5.60 -14.65 10.39
C GLY A 86 6.72 -14.46 9.37
N LYS A 87 6.97 -15.43 8.48
CA LYS A 87 7.99 -15.37 7.44
C LYS A 87 7.39 -15.62 6.06
N LEU A 88 7.54 -14.63 5.19
CA LEU A 88 7.10 -14.73 3.79
C LEU A 88 8.01 -15.68 3.00
N THR A 89 7.38 -16.53 2.19
CA THR A 89 8.02 -17.49 1.28
C THR A 89 7.44 -17.36 -0.13
N CYS A 90 8.29 -17.30 -1.15
CA CYS A 90 7.88 -17.09 -2.54
C CYS A 90 7.88 -18.43 -3.28
N SER A 91 6.86 -18.70 -4.10
CA SER A 91 6.79 -19.94 -4.89
C SER A 91 7.81 -20.01 -6.02
N LYS A 92 8.41 -18.89 -6.41
CA LYS A 92 9.39 -18.80 -7.50
C LYS A 92 10.83 -18.60 -7.02
N HIS A 93 11.04 -17.96 -5.88
CA HIS A 93 12.37 -17.62 -5.37
C HIS A 93 12.56 -18.20 -3.95
N LYS A 94 13.75 -18.77 -3.69
CA LYS A 94 14.08 -19.35 -2.39
C LYS A 94 14.46 -18.31 -1.34
N ASP A 95 15.04 -17.20 -1.78
CA ASP A 95 15.54 -16.11 -0.94
C ASP A 95 14.59 -14.89 -0.98
N GLN A 96 14.96 -13.86 -0.22
CA GLN A 96 14.27 -12.56 -0.27
C GLN A 96 14.21 -12.06 -1.71
N CYS A 97 13.02 -11.69 -2.18
CA CYS A 97 12.81 -11.25 -3.56
C CYS A 97 11.75 -10.15 -3.63
N GLU A 98 11.69 -9.48 -4.79
CA GLU A 98 10.76 -8.39 -5.08
C GLU A 98 9.29 -8.72 -4.80
N HIS A 99 8.89 -9.99 -4.95
CA HIS A 99 7.54 -10.45 -4.62
C HIS A 99 7.24 -10.38 -3.12
N MET A 100 8.18 -10.78 -2.28
CA MET A 100 8.03 -10.72 -0.82
C MET A 100 8.06 -9.28 -0.34
N ASP A 101 8.94 -8.46 -0.91
CA ASP A 101 9.03 -7.03 -0.62
C ASP A 101 7.71 -6.34 -0.95
N PHE A 102 7.18 -6.58 -2.16
CA PHE A 102 5.89 -6.04 -2.59
C PHE A 102 4.75 -6.47 -1.65
N VAL A 103 4.69 -7.76 -1.29
CA VAL A 103 3.66 -8.28 -0.39
C VAL A 103 3.74 -7.68 1.01
N SER A 104 4.94 -7.46 1.53
CA SER A 104 5.16 -6.84 2.85
C SER A 104 4.65 -5.40 2.92
N MET A 105 4.55 -4.73 1.77
CA MET A 105 4.03 -3.38 1.69
C MET A 105 2.50 -3.36 1.74
N ILE A 106 1.81 -4.41 1.31
CA ILE A 106 0.33 -4.42 1.23
C ILE A 106 -0.26 -4.46 2.65
N PRO A 107 -1.00 -3.41 3.09
CA PRO A 107 -1.50 -3.34 4.47
C PRO A 107 -2.41 -4.50 4.86
N ARG A 108 -3.19 -5.03 3.92
CA ARG A 108 -4.06 -6.20 4.14
C ARG A 108 -3.27 -7.47 4.50
N VAL A 109 -2.02 -7.58 4.04
CA VAL A 109 -1.13 -8.72 4.30
C VAL A 109 -0.35 -8.55 5.60
N GLN A 110 -0.06 -7.32 6.01
CA GLN A 110 0.56 -7.05 7.32
C GLN A 110 -0.27 -7.57 8.50
N ASN A 111 -1.58 -7.72 8.34
CA ASN A 111 -2.46 -8.34 9.34
C ASN A 111 -2.36 -9.88 9.39
N LEU A 112 -1.79 -10.52 8.35
CA LEU A 112 -1.58 -11.96 8.28
C LEU A 112 -0.27 -12.37 8.96
N VAL A 113 0.77 -11.55 8.81
CA VAL A 113 2.11 -11.77 9.37
C VAL A 113 2.14 -11.27 10.82
N LYS A 114 1.88 -12.15 11.79
CA LYS A 114 2.00 -11.88 13.24
C LYS A 114 3.13 -12.68 13.88
#